data_AF-A0A0P6WLV6-F1
#
_entry.id   AF-A0A0P6WLV6-F1
#
_cell.length_a   1.000
_cell.length_b   1.000
_cell.length_c   1.000
_cell.angle_alpha   90.00
_cell.angle_beta   90.00
_cell.angle_gamma   90.00
#
_symmetry.space_group_name_H-M   'P 1'
#
loop_
_entity.id
_entity.type
_entity.pdbx_description
1 polymer ?
#
loop_
_entity_poly.entity_id
_entity_poly.type
_entity_poly.pdbx_seq_one_letter_code
_entity_poly.pdbx_strand_id
1 'polypeptide(L)'
;MRSRLQSGAPVSQFAVYVLQRATTFDEFLRNATDEIADIDGEKWIFRNQIDYLSDRNGNVMVDFIGRFESLSEDISKVSQRVLGRSVEFPHLNASGRSDYRSYYTDELADLVARRYARDIQTFGYSFD
;
A
#
# COMPACT_ATOMS: atom_id res chain seq x y z
N MET A 1 21.07 -1.27 -6.56
CA MET A 1 20.46 0.07 -6.74
C MET A 1 21.16 0.95 -7.79
N ARG A 2 22.40 0.64 -8.19
CA ARG A 2 23.07 1.26 -9.36
C ARG A 2 22.53 0.81 -10.73
N SER A 3 21.61 -0.15 -10.82
CA SER A 3 21.21 -0.76 -12.10
C SER A 3 19.84 -0.35 -12.65
N ARG A 4 19.10 0.57 -12.01
CA ARG A 4 17.88 1.15 -12.59
C ARG A 4 18.11 2.41 -13.43
N LEU A 5 19.34 2.94 -13.44
CA LEU A 5 19.73 4.11 -14.24
C LEU A 5 19.95 3.79 -15.73
N GLN A 6 19.72 2.56 -16.19
CA GLN A 6 19.94 2.13 -17.59
C GLN A 6 18.66 1.98 -18.43
N SER A 7 17.47 2.05 -17.83
CA SER A 7 16.23 2.14 -18.59
C SER A 7 15.89 3.61 -18.74
N GLY A 8 15.79 4.16 -19.96
CA GLY A 8 15.37 5.54 -20.25
C GLY A 8 13.93 5.88 -19.83
N ALA A 9 13.43 5.24 -18.78
CA ALA A 9 12.19 5.58 -18.11
C ALA A 9 12.36 6.90 -17.35
N PRO A 10 11.36 7.80 -17.40
CA PRO A 10 11.39 9.05 -16.66
C PRO A 10 11.57 8.81 -15.16
N VAL A 11 12.37 9.67 -14.53
CA VAL A 11 12.71 9.58 -13.11
C VAL A 11 11.50 10.01 -12.28
N SER A 12 10.98 9.09 -11.44
CA SER A 12 9.90 9.39 -10.51
C SER A 12 10.34 10.45 -9.50
N GLN A 13 9.67 11.60 -9.52
CA GLN A 13 9.96 12.70 -8.59
C GLN A 13 9.62 12.31 -7.15
N PHE A 14 8.55 11.53 -6.97
CA PHE A 14 8.19 10.98 -5.66
C PHE A 14 9.29 10.06 -5.12
N ALA A 15 9.86 9.19 -5.94
CA ALA A 15 10.96 8.32 -5.50
C ALA A 15 12.20 9.12 -5.11
N VAL A 16 12.54 10.16 -5.87
CA VAL A 16 13.65 11.07 -5.53
C VAL A 16 13.38 11.77 -4.19
N TYR A 17 12.17 12.32 -4.03
CA TYR A 17 11.73 12.98 -2.80
C TYR A 17 11.89 12.07 -1.57
N VAL A 18 11.42 10.82 -1.65
CA VAL A 18 11.53 9.84 -0.56
C VAL A 18 13.00 9.54 -0.25
N LEU A 19 13.82 9.24 -1.26
CA LEU A 19 15.22 8.85 -1.08
C LEU A 19 16.10 9.98 -0.54
N GLN A 20 15.71 11.23 -0.74
CA GLN A 20 16.41 12.39 -0.18
C GLN A 20 16.07 12.65 1.29
N ARG A 21 14.94 12.11 1.79
CA ARG A 21 14.40 12.42 3.12
C ARG A 21 14.40 11.26 4.09
N ALA A 22 14.59 10.05 3.57
CA ALA A 22 14.52 8.84 4.37
C ALA A 22 15.44 7.75 3.85
N THR A 23 16.20 7.19 4.80
CA THR A 23 16.95 5.95 4.65
C THR A 23 16.42 4.85 5.57
N THR A 24 15.62 5.23 6.58
CA THR A 24 14.95 4.33 7.53
C THR A 24 13.43 4.47 7.47
N PHE A 25 12.72 3.51 8.06
CA PHE A 25 11.26 3.55 8.15
C PHE A 25 10.76 4.70 9.03
N ASP A 26 11.47 5.02 10.11
CA ASP A 26 11.16 6.17 10.98
C ASP A 26 11.28 7.49 10.22
N GLU A 27 12.42 7.74 9.58
CA GLU A 27 12.62 8.93 8.75
C GLU A 27 11.58 9.02 7.64
N PHE A 28 11.21 7.90 7.04
CA PHE A 28 10.17 7.85 6.01
C PHE A 28 8.84 8.34 6.57
N LEU A 29 8.41 7.81 7.71
CA LEU A 29 7.18 8.23 8.35
C LEU A 29 7.24 9.72 8.74
N ARG A 30 8.36 10.22 9.27
CA ARG A 30 8.41 11.61 9.76
C ARG A 30 8.62 12.65 8.67
N ASN A 31 9.39 12.33 7.65
CA ASN A 31 9.92 13.33 6.73
C ASN A 31 9.27 13.30 5.33
N ALA A 32 8.69 12.18 4.91
CA ALA A 32 8.09 12.02 3.58
C ALA A 32 6.58 12.33 3.60
N THR A 33 6.21 13.54 4.04
CA THR A 33 4.82 13.94 4.31
C THR A 33 4.14 14.74 3.20
N ASP A 34 4.89 15.19 2.21
CA ASP A 34 4.38 16.13 1.23
C ASP A 34 3.74 15.39 0.04
N GLU A 35 2.79 16.07 -0.60
CA GLU A 35 2.25 15.65 -1.89
C GLU A 35 3.20 16.10 -3.01
N ILE A 36 3.56 15.16 -3.88
CA ILE A 36 4.57 15.35 -4.92
C ILE A 36 3.92 15.11 -6.27
N ALA A 37 3.94 16.12 -7.13
CA ALA A 37 3.60 15.95 -8.54
C ALA A 37 4.62 15.02 -9.22
N ASP A 38 4.13 13.95 -9.84
CA ASP A 38 4.93 12.99 -10.59
C ASP A 38 4.35 12.80 -12.00
N ILE A 39 5.00 11.99 -12.83
CA ILE A 39 4.63 11.83 -14.25
C ILE A 39 3.19 11.35 -14.48
N ASP A 40 2.63 10.60 -13.54
CA ASP A 40 1.32 9.96 -13.57
C ASP A 40 0.32 10.60 -12.59
N GLY A 41 0.65 11.79 -12.08
CA GLY A 41 -0.21 12.56 -11.17
C GLY A 41 0.43 12.84 -9.81
N GLU A 42 -0.36 13.45 -8.93
CA GLU A 42 0.07 13.77 -7.57
C GLU A 42 0.13 12.50 -6.71
N LYS A 43 1.25 12.34 -6.00
CA LYS A 43 1.52 11.20 -5.11
C LYS A 43 1.67 11.68 -3.70
N TRP A 44 0.94 11.01 -2.80
CA TRP A 44 1.03 11.24 -1.37
C TRP A 44 0.91 9.92 -0.64
N ILE A 45 1.88 9.62 0.23
CA ILE A 45 1.97 8.32 0.89
C ILE A 45 0.87 8.10 1.94
N PHE A 46 0.36 9.18 2.55
CA PHE A 46 -0.57 9.11 3.68
C PHE A 46 -2.06 9.10 3.27
N ARG A 47 -2.34 8.76 2.01
CA ARG A 47 -3.71 8.49 1.55
C ARG A 47 -4.18 7.14 2.07
N ASN A 48 -5.39 7.07 2.61
CA ASN A 48 -5.99 5.81 3.05
C ASN A 48 -6.50 5.02 1.82
N GLN A 49 -6.32 3.71 1.81
CA GLN A 49 -6.75 2.83 0.72
C GLN A 49 -8.27 2.91 0.50
N ILE A 50 -9.04 3.11 1.56
CA ILE A 50 -10.50 3.29 1.45
C ILE A 50 -10.89 4.47 0.57
N ASP A 51 -10.03 5.49 0.42
CA ASP A 51 -10.30 6.65 -0.45
C ASP A 51 -10.28 6.28 -1.94
N TYR A 52 -9.59 5.20 -2.32
CA TYR A 52 -9.61 4.69 -3.69
C TYR A 52 -10.85 3.85 -4.01
N LEU A 53 -11.52 3.35 -2.96
CA LEU A 53 -12.66 2.45 -3.08
C LEU A 53 -13.99 3.17 -2.85
N SER A 54 -13.96 4.45 -2.46
CA SER A 54 -15.15 5.20 -2.06
C SER A 54 -15.53 6.28 -3.08
N ASP A 55 -16.83 6.54 -3.20
CA ASP A 55 -17.34 7.67 -3.96
C ASP A 55 -17.10 9.00 -3.21
N ARG A 56 -17.54 10.12 -3.81
CA ARG A 56 -17.40 11.46 -3.20
C ARG A 56 -18.18 11.64 -1.88
N ASN A 57 -19.11 10.74 -1.58
CA ASN A 57 -19.90 10.75 -0.35
C ASN A 57 -19.33 9.78 0.70
N GLY A 58 -18.23 9.07 0.41
CA GLY A 58 -17.62 8.09 1.29
C GLY A 58 -18.24 6.69 1.22
N ASN A 59 -19.09 6.41 0.22
CA ASN A 59 -19.68 5.08 0.05
C ASN A 59 -18.70 4.17 -0.70
N VAL A 60 -18.43 2.98 -0.15
CA VAL A 60 -17.62 1.96 -0.83
C VAL A 60 -18.32 1.49 -2.10
N MET A 61 -17.64 1.62 -3.24
CA MET A 61 -18.16 1.39 -4.58
C MET A 61 -18.02 -0.06 -5.07
N VAL A 62 -17.40 -0.92 -4.25
CA VAL A 62 -17.16 -2.33 -4.56
C VAL A 62 -17.93 -3.22 -3.58
N ASP A 63 -18.36 -4.38 -4.06
CA ASP A 63 -19.11 -5.36 -3.26
C ASP A 63 -18.23 -6.45 -2.63
N PHE A 64 -16.94 -6.45 -2.96
CA PHE A 64 -15.95 -7.37 -2.41
C PHE A 64 -14.56 -6.71 -2.37
N ILE A 65 -13.86 -6.89 -1.25
CA ILE A 65 -12.48 -6.43 -1.05
C ILE A 65 -11.67 -7.65 -0.59
N GLY A 66 -10.77 -8.12 -1.45
CA GLY A 66 -9.86 -9.22 -1.12
C GLY A 66 -8.66 -8.74 -0.29
N ARG A 67 -8.03 -9.65 0.45
CA ARG A 67 -6.87 -9.40 1.30
C ARG A 67 -5.63 -10.11 0.75
N PHE A 68 -4.45 -9.51 0.90
CA PHE A 68 -3.20 -10.13 0.44
C PHE A 68 -2.81 -11.36 1.27
N GLU A 69 -3.20 -11.36 2.53
CA GLU A 69 -3.00 -12.43 3.50
C GLU A 69 -3.80 -13.70 3.11
N SER A 70 -4.91 -13.53 2.39
CA SER A 70 -5.76 -14.59 1.82
C SER A 70 -5.85 -14.51 0.30
N LEU A 71 -4.80 -14.01 -0.37
CA LEU A 71 -4.85 -13.62 -1.79
C LEU A 71 -5.36 -14.73 -2.71
N SER A 72 -4.86 -15.95 -2.57
CA SER A 72 -5.26 -17.09 -3.40
C SER A 72 -6.73 -17.45 -3.21
N GLU A 73 -7.22 -17.42 -1.97
CA GLU A 73 -8.61 -17.71 -1.65
C GLU A 73 -9.53 -16.63 -2.21
N ASP A 74 -9.18 -15.36 -2.00
CA ASP A 74 -10.00 -14.23 -2.43
C ASP A 74 -10.04 -14.10 -3.96
N ILE A 75 -8.95 -14.43 -4.63
CA ILE A 75 -8.92 -14.54 -6.10
C ILE A 75 -9.85 -15.65 -6.57
N SER A 76 -9.82 -16.83 -5.92
CA SER A 76 -10.72 -17.93 -6.27
C SER A 76 -12.19 -17.54 -6.10
N LYS A 77 -12.53 -16.80 -5.03
CA LYS A 77 -13.89 -16.26 -4.81
C LYS A 77 -14.30 -15.33 -5.95
N VAL A 78 -13.45 -14.35 -6.30
CA VAL A 78 -13.75 -13.39 -7.37
C VAL A 78 -13.85 -14.08 -8.72
N SER A 79 -12.93 -14.97 -9.06
CA SER A 79 -12.94 -15.67 -10.34
C SER A 79 -14.14 -16.60 -10.46
N GLN A 80 -14.53 -17.27 -9.38
CA GLN A 80 -15.74 -18.10 -9.37
C GLN A 80 -16.98 -17.25 -9.65
N ARG A 81 -17.07 -16.05 -9.05
CA ARG A 81 -18.20 -15.14 -9.24
C ARG A 81 -18.26 -14.50 -10.63
N VAL A 82 -17.10 -14.11 -11.18
CA VAL A 82 -17.02 -13.36 -12.45
C VAL A 82 -16.92 -14.28 -13.66
N LEU A 83 -16.18 -15.39 -13.55
CA LEU A 83 -15.86 -16.30 -14.65
C LEU A 83 -16.59 -17.65 -14.56
N GLY A 84 -17.27 -17.94 -13.45
CA GLY A 84 -17.91 -19.24 -13.20
C GLY A 84 -16.93 -20.37 -12.86
N ARG A 85 -15.65 -20.06 -12.64
CA ARG A 85 -14.62 -21.04 -12.27
C ARG A 85 -13.55 -20.45 -11.36
N SER A 86 -13.02 -21.27 -10.46
CA SER A 86 -11.82 -20.95 -9.69
C SER A 86 -10.59 -20.88 -10.61
N VAL A 87 -9.82 -19.81 -10.44
CA VAL A 87 -8.53 -19.60 -11.09
C VAL A 87 -7.50 -19.41 -9.99
N GLU A 88 -6.40 -20.15 -10.07
CA GLU A 88 -5.23 -19.91 -9.23
C GLU A 88 -4.22 -19.06 -9.99
N PHE A 89 -3.65 -18.06 -9.33
CA PHE A 89 -2.54 -17.30 -9.88
C PHE A 89 -1.22 -17.74 -9.25
N PRO A 90 -0.16 -17.90 -10.07
CA PRO A 90 1.16 -18.17 -9.54
C PRO A 90 1.66 -16.96 -8.76
N HIS A 91 2.22 -17.18 -7.56
CA HIS A 91 2.86 -16.13 -6.78
C HIS A 91 4.29 -15.89 -7.30
N LEU A 92 4.41 -15.19 -8.42
CA LEU A 92 5.68 -14.98 -9.12
C LEU A 92 6.65 -14.03 -8.38
N ASN A 93 6.12 -13.07 -7.62
CA ASN A 93 6.89 -12.04 -6.93
C ASN A 93 6.94 -12.25 -5.41
N ALA A 94 7.15 -13.50 -4.98
CA ALA A 94 7.33 -13.80 -3.58
C ALA A 94 8.65 -13.18 -3.08
N SER A 95 8.57 -12.37 -2.03
CA SER A 95 9.75 -11.82 -1.34
C SER A 95 9.79 -12.36 0.08
N GLY A 96 10.94 -12.87 0.51
CA GLY A 96 11.16 -13.21 1.91
C GLY A 96 11.19 -11.90 2.71
N ARG A 97 10.21 -11.72 3.59
CA ARG A 97 10.13 -10.54 4.46
C ARG A 97 10.14 -10.99 5.91
N SER A 98 10.87 -10.25 6.74
CA SER A 98 10.73 -10.33 8.18
C SER A 98 9.31 -9.91 8.58
N ASP A 99 8.88 -10.31 9.77
CA ASP A 99 7.64 -9.77 10.34
C ASP A 99 7.72 -8.24 10.33
N TYR A 100 6.70 -7.61 9.73
CA TYR A 100 6.64 -6.16 9.59
C TYR A 100 6.66 -5.47 10.96
N ARG A 101 6.18 -6.14 12.00
CA ARG A 101 6.18 -5.63 13.38
C ARG A 101 7.59 -5.28 13.87
N SER A 102 8.61 -5.94 13.35
CA SER A 102 10.02 -5.65 13.67
C SER A 102 10.49 -4.25 13.25
N TYR A 103 9.75 -3.57 12.34
CA TYR A 103 10.04 -2.20 11.92
C TYR A 103 9.41 -1.15 12.84
N TYR A 104 8.53 -1.55 13.76
CA TYR A 104 7.76 -0.64 14.60
C TYR A 104 8.36 -0.50 15.99
N THR A 105 8.39 0.75 16.47
CA THR A 105 8.34 1.07 17.90
C THR A 105 6.90 1.48 18.24
N ASP A 106 6.56 1.54 19.53
CA ASP A 106 5.24 2.01 19.98
C ASP A 106 4.90 3.40 19.41
N GLU A 107 5.88 4.30 19.38
CA GLU A 107 5.70 5.65 18.82
C GLU A 107 5.39 5.62 17.31
N LEU A 108 6.05 4.72 16.55
CA LEU A 108 5.78 4.55 15.13
C LEU A 108 4.41 3.91 14.89
N ALA A 109 4.02 2.96 15.74
CA ALA A 109 2.71 2.32 15.67
C ALA A 109 1.61 3.36 15.89
N ASP A 110 1.75 4.22 16.91
CA ASP A 110 0.84 5.34 17.16
C ASP A 110 0.79 6.33 15.98
N LEU A 111 1.93 6.64 15.37
CA LEU A 111 1.99 7.54 14.22
C LEU A 111 1.23 6.98 13.02
N VAL A 112 1.43 5.69 12.71
CA VAL A 112 0.71 4.99 11.63
C VAL A 112 -0.77 4.85 11.97
N ALA A 113 -1.10 4.49 13.22
CA ALA A 113 -2.48 4.37 13.70
C ALA A 113 -3.28 5.65 13.49
N ARG A 114 -2.69 6.81 13.81
CA ARG A 114 -3.33 8.12 13.58
C ARG A 114 -3.55 8.43 12.10
N ARG A 115 -2.55 8.15 11.25
CA ARG A 115 -2.61 8.49 9.81
C ARG A 115 -3.54 7.58 9.01
N TYR A 116 -3.56 6.30 9.36
CA TYR A 116 -4.34 5.27 8.68
C TYR A 116 -5.54 4.81 9.51
N ALA A 117 -6.03 5.64 10.44
CA ALA A 117 -7.14 5.31 11.33
C ALA A 117 -8.37 4.83 10.56
N ARG A 118 -8.64 5.43 9.39
CA ARG A 118 -9.79 5.07 8.54
C ARG A 118 -9.63 3.69 7.94
N ASP A 119 -8.47 3.37 7.37
CA ASP A 119 -8.18 2.02 6.86
C ASP A 119 -8.24 0.98 7.99
N ILE A 120 -7.59 1.25 9.11
CA ILE A 120 -7.54 0.35 10.27
C ILE A 120 -8.96 0.05 10.76
N GLN A 121 -9.77 1.08 10.95
CA GLN A 121 -11.17 0.93 11.37
C GLN A 121 -12.00 0.19 10.31
N THR A 122 -11.88 0.56 9.05
CA THR A 122 -12.74 0.03 7.97
C THR A 122 -12.44 -1.44 7.69
N PHE A 123 -11.17 -1.83 7.71
CA PHE A 123 -10.73 -3.18 7.37
C PHE A 123 -10.53 -4.08 8.60
N GLY A 124 -10.69 -3.52 9.82
CA GLY A 124 -10.60 -4.25 11.07
C GLY A 124 -9.18 -4.75 11.37
N TYR A 125 -8.17 -3.91 11.13
CA TYR A 125 -6.79 -4.22 11.48
C TYR A 125 -6.47 -3.78 12.91
N SER A 126 -5.46 -4.41 13.50
CA SER A 126 -4.80 -4.01 14.74
C SER A 126 -3.30 -4.30 14.64
N PHE A 127 -2.53 -3.84 15.63
CA PHE A 127 -1.08 -4.05 15.68
C PHE A 127 -0.67 -5.32 16.48
N ASP A 128 -1.65 -6.18 16.82
CA ASP A 128 -1.44 -7.42 17.58
C ASP A 128 -0.73 -8.51 16.77
#